data_AF-A0A6A6XDF9-F1
#
_entry.id   AF-A0A6A6XDF9-F1
#
_cell.length_a   1.000
_cell.length_b   1.000
_cell.length_c   1.000
_cell.angle_alpha   90.00
_cell.angle_beta   90.00
_cell.angle_gamma   90.00
#
_symmetry.space_group_name_H-M   'P 1'
#
loop_
_entity.id
_entity.type
_entity.pdbx_description
1 polymer ?
#
loop_
_entity_poly.entity_id
_entity_poly.type
_entity_poly.pdbx_seq_one_letter_code
_entity_poly.pdbx_strand_id
1 'polypeptide(L)'
;MMFSQLTSTLSSFVPGLAPFHLLAYSTLLGAELYQSFVVTKVCFQALPRSAFTTLQKRIFPLYFQGQSLLLVLVAVTFPSHSVLSLAQKKGDWIPFVIAGVTAVLNLVIYGPRTQKVMVDRIHQETRDARKSSDEGEVSEEMRLLNRKFSRTHAMSIHLNLITVGATLWYGWRLASKLNIGSE
;
A
#
# COMPACT_ATOMS: atom_id res chain seq x y z
N MET A 1 -1.28 -43.99 13.88
CA MET A 1 0.10 -43.46 13.86
C MET A 1 0.35 -42.44 12.76
N MET A 2 -0.03 -42.69 11.50
CA MET A 2 0.19 -41.73 10.38
C MET A 2 -0.50 -40.36 10.57
N PHE A 3 -1.72 -40.35 11.13
CA PHE A 3 -2.45 -39.11 11.42
C PHE A 3 -1.83 -38.27 12.55
N SER A 4 -1.16 -38.89 13.54
CA SER A 4 -0.52 -38.14 14.64
C SER A 4 0.86 -37.58 14.25
N GLN A 5 1.53 -38.18 13.26
CA GLN A 5 2.76 -37.64 12.67
C GLN A 5 2.48 -36.43 11.76
N LEU A 6 1.34 -36.41 11.07
CA LEU A 6 0.92 -35.26 10.25
C LEU A 6 0.60 -34.02 11.12
N THR A 7 -0.04 -34.23 12.27
CA THR A 7 -0.29 -33.15 13.23
C THR A 7 0.98 -32.65 13.92
N SER A 8 1.96 -33.54 14.15
CA SER A 8 3.26 -33.21 14.76
C SER A 8 4.17 -32.37 13.84
N THR A 9 4.19 -32.70 12.54
CA THR A 9 4.95 -31.95 11.54
C THR A 9 4.35 -30.58 11.25
N LEU A 10 3.03 -30.43 11.26
CA LEU A 10 2.38 -29.12 11.14
C LEU A 10 2.64 -28.22 12.37
N SER A 11 2.75 -28.81 13.57
CA SER A 11 3.01 -28.05 14.80
C SER A 11 4.43 -27.47 14.92
N SER A 12 5.42 -27.97 14.16
CA SER A 12 6.78 -27.39 14.11
C SER A 12 6.95 -26.29 13.05
N PHE A 13 6.01 -26.16 12.10
CA PHE A 13 6.02 -25.09 11.10
C PHE A 13 5.46 -23.75 11.63
N VAL A 14 4.49 -23.79 12.55
CA VAL A 14 3.79 -22.60 13.06
C VAL A 14 4.70 -21.66 13.87
N PRO A 15 5.61 -22.15 14.75
CA PRO A 15 6.64 -21.29 15.37
C PRO A 15 7.63 -20.70 14.36
N GLY A 16 7.81 -21.36 13.21
CA GLY A 16 8.73 -20.94 12.15
C GLY A 16 8.22 -19.77 11.32
N LEU A 17 6.91 -19.51 11.27
CA LEU A 17 6.34 -18.43 10.46
C LEU A 17 6.32 -17.06 11.16
N ALA A 18 6.40 -17.03 12.49
CA ALA A 18 6.36 -15.78 13.25
C ALA A 18 7.47 -14.78 12.87
N PRO A 19 8.75 -15.19 12.68
CA PRO A 19 9.78 -14.29 12.17
C PRO A 19 9.46 -13.74 10.78
N PHE A 20 8.95 -14.58 9.86
CA PHE A 20 8.55 -14.13 8.52
C PHE A 20 7.38 -13.17 8.56
N HIS A 21 6.42 -13.40 9.46
CA HIS A 21 5.29 -12.50 9.68
C HIS A 21 5.75 -11.13 10.14
N LEU A 22 6.64 -11.10 11.15
CA LEU A 22 7.18 -9.85 11.67
C LEU A 22 8.00 -9.10 10.62
N LEU A 23 8.81 -9.81 9.83
CA LEU A 23 9.58 -9.21 8.73
C LEU A 23 8.65 -8.65 7.64
N ALA A 24 7.68 -9.44 7.16
CA ALA A 24 6.73 -8.99 6.14
C ALA A 24 5.92 -7.77 6.61
N TYR A 25 5.43 -7.80 7.85
CA TYR A 25 4.70 -6.69 8.46
C TYR A 25 5.59 -5.44 8.62
N SER A 26 6.82 -5.60 9.12
CA SER A 26 7.75 -4.49 9.30
C SER A 26 8.16 -3.87 7.96
N THR A 27 8.39 -4.69 6.94
CA THR A 27 8.67 -4.22 5.57
C THR A 27 7.45 -3.51 4.98
N LEU A 28 6.23 -4.03 5.17
CA LEU A 28 5.00 -3.37 4.74
C LEU A 28 4.86 -1.98 5.35
N LEU A 29 4.88 -1.89 6.69
CA LEU A 29 4.73 -0.62 7.39
C LEU A 29 5.86 0.35 7.04
N GLY A 30 7.10 -0.14 6.99
CA GLY A 30 8.26 0.66 6.63
C GLY A 30 8.16 1.23 5.22
N ALA A 31 7.78 0.40 4.24
CA ALA A 31 7.59 0.83 2.85
C ALA A 31 6.46 1.86 2.74
N GLU A 32 5.34 1.65 3.44
CA GLU A 32 4.21 2.58 3.46
C GLU A 32 4.60 3.96 3.99
N LEU A 33 5.22 4.00 5.16
CA LEU A 33 5.62 5.24 5.83
C LEU A 33 6.72 5.96 5.04
N TYR A 34 7.77 5.23 4.65
CA TYR A 34 8.92 5.82 3.98
C TYR A 34 8.55 6.33 2.58
N GLN A 35 7.83 5.55 1.78
CA GLN A 35 7.42 5.95 0.44
C GLN A 35 6.46 7.14 0.48
N SER A 36 5.45 7.11 1.34
CA SER A 36 4.38 8.12 1.36
C SER A 36 4.82 9.45 1.94
N PHE A 37 5.55 9.43 3.06
CA PHE A 37 5.87 10.65 3.81
C PHE A 37 7.28 11.18 3.58
N VAL A 38 8.23 10.32 3.21
CA VAL A 38 9.64 10.71 3.02
C VAL A 38 9.97 10.82 1.53
N VAL A 39 9.99 9.70 0.80
CA VAL A 39 10.45 9.64 -0.60
C VAL A 39 9.63 10.57 -1.48
N THR A 40 8.29 10.50 -1.40
CA THR A 40 7.43 11.33 -2.24
C THR A 40 7.65 12.83 -1.98
N LYS A 41 7.81 13.23 -0.72
CA LYS A 41 8.04 14.63 -0.35
C LYS A 41 9.40 15.13 -0.82
N VAL A 42 10.46 14.37 -0.53
CA VAL A 42 11.83 14.71 -0.92
C VAL A 42 11.94 14.81 -2.44
N CYS A 43 11.43 13.82 -3.18
CA CYS A 43 11.46 13.84 -4.64
C CYS A 43 10.63 14.99 -5.23
N PHE A 44 9.47 15.32 -4.63
CA PHE A 44 8.66 16.45 -5.10
C PHE A 44 9.37 17.79 -4.93
N GLN A 45 10.14 17.95 -3.86
CA GLN A 45 10.90 19.18 -3.59
C GLN A 45 12.21 19.27 -4.38
N ALA A 46 12.88 18.13 -4.58
CA ALA A 46 14.22 18.10 -5.19
C ALA A 46 14.21 18.00 -6.72
N LEU A 47 13.13 17.48 -7.33
CA LEU A 47 13.09 17.22 -8.78
C LEU A 47 12.25 18.25 -9.53
N PRO A 48 12.63 18.60 -10.76
CA PRO A 48 11.73 19.28 -11.70
C PRO A 48 10.44 18.46 -11.89
N ARG A 49 9.29 19.14 -12.09
CA ARG A 49 7.97 18.49 -12.18
C ARG A 49 7.89 17.35 -13.20
N SER A 50 8.56 17.48 -14.33
CA SER A 50 8.61 16.45 -15.38
C SER A 50 9.38 15.20 -14.91
N ALA A 51 10.52 15.39 -14.23
CA ALA A 51 11.31 14.30 -13.66
C ALA A 51 10.56 13.61 -12.53
N PHE A 52 9.92 14.37 -11.62
CA PHE A 52 9.06 13.82 -10.58
C PHE A 52 7.92 12.98 -11.17
N THR A 53 7.21 13.50 -12.17
CA THR A 53 6.10 12.78 -12.83
C THR A 53 6.60 11.49 -13.50
N THR A 54 7.77 11.55 -14.15
CA THR A 54 8.39 10.37 -14.78
C THR A 54 8.74 9.29 -13.75
N LEU A 55 9.32 9.69 -12.63
CA LEU A 55 9.64 8.79 -11.51
C LEU A 55 8.37 8.19 -10.91
N GLN A 56 7.36 9.02 -10.62
CA GLN A 56 6.09 8.58 -10.04
C GLN A 56 5.35 7.58 -10.94
N LYS A 57 5.36 7.76 -12.26
CA LYS A 57 4.78 6.78 -13.21
C LYS A 57 5.39 5.37 -13.08
N ARG A 58 6.62 5.25 -12.59
CA ARG A 58 7.30 3.96 -12.35
C ARG A 58 7.08 3.47 -10.92
N ILE A 59 7.19 4.36 -9.94
CA ILE A 59 7.06 3.99 -8.53
C ILE A 59 5.62 3.62 -8.16
N PHE A 60 4.62 4.36 -8.63
CA PHE A 60 3.21 4.16 -8.25
C PHE A 60 2.71 2.71 -8.44
N PRO A 61 2.89 2.07 -9.62
CA PRO A 61 2.48 0.67 -9.79
C PRO A 61 3.29 -0.29 -8.93
N LEU A 62 4.61 -0.11 -8.83
CA LEU A 62 5.49 -0.97 -8.03
C LEU A 62 5.12 -0.90 -6.54
N TYR A 63 4.82 0.30 -6.05
CA TYR A 63 4.43 0.52 -4.66
C TYR A 63 3.13 -0.23 -4.33
N PHE A 64 2.07 -0.08 -5.12
CA PHE A 64 0.80 -0.77 -4.83
C PHE A 64 0.88 -2.28 -5.02
N GLN A 65 1.69 -2.76 -5.98
CA GLN A 65 1.97 -4.19 -6.14
C GLN A 65 2.71 -4.72 -4.91
N GLY A 66 3.77 -4.03 -4.47
CA GLY A 66 4.54 -4.39 -3.28
C GLY A 66 3.70 -4.36 -2.01
N GLN A 67 2.91 -3.30 -1.80
CA GLN A 67 1.97 -3.19 -0.67
C GLN A 67 1.00 -4.36 -0.65
N SER A 68 0.38 -4.68 -1.80
CA SER A 68 -0.58 -5.78 -1.89
C SER A 68 0.07 -7.15 -1.67
N LEU A 69 1.26 -7.37 -2.24
CA LEU A 69 2.03 -8.60 -2.03
C LEU A 69 2.41 -8.77 -0.55
N LEU A 70 2.93 -7.72 0.08
CA LEU A 70 3.32 -7.75 1.48
C LEU A 70 2.10 -7.94 2.40
N LEU A 71 0.95 -7.34 2.09
CA LEU A 71 -0.31 -7.63 2.78
C LEU A 71 -0.66 -9.12 2.69
N VAL A 72 -0.61 -9.72 1.49
CA VAL A 72 -0.86 -11.16 1.32
C VAL A 72 0.13 -11.99 2.13
N LEU A 73 1.43 -11.64 2.13
CA LEU A 73 2.45 -12.33 2.92
C LEU A 73 2.15 -12.23 4.43
N VAL A 74 1.74 -11.07 4.93
CA VAL A 74 1.31 -10.89 6.32
C VAL A 74 0.10 -11.78 6.63
N ALA A 75 -0.88 -11.89 5.74
CA ALA A 75 -2.03 -12.79 5.90
C ALA A 75 -1.61 -14.26 6.00
N VAL A 76 -0.80 -14.72 5.05
CA VAL A 76 -0.41 -16.15 4.93
C VAL A 76 0.51 -16.58 6.07
N THR A 77 1.32 -15.66 6.58
CA THR A 77 2.23 -15.91 7.72
C THR A 77 1.58 -15.66 9.07
N PHE A 78 0.29 -15.30 9.12
CA PHE A 78 -0.39 -14.94 10.37
C PHE A 78 -0.30 -16.09 11.39
N PRO A 79 0.25 -15.84 12.60
CA PRO A 79 0.39 -16.85 13.63
C PRO A 79 -0.98 -17.10 14.30
N SER A 80 -1.86 -17.84 13.63
CA SER A 80 -3.09 -18.35 14.26
C SER A 80 -2.93 -19.82 14.60
N HIS A 81 -3.29 -20.17 15.83
CA HIS A 81 -3.43 -21.57 16.26
C HIS A 81 -4.70 -22.24 15.67
N SER A 82 -5.58 -21.48 14.99
CA SER A 82 -6.79 -21.98 14.29
C SER A 82 -7.50 -20.85 13.51
N VAL A 83 -7.98 -21.14 12.29
CA VAL A 83 -8.86 -20.26 11.47
C VAL A 83 -10.16 -19.89 12.20
N LEU A 84 -10.62 -20.74 13.12
CA LEU A 84 -11.81 -20.51 13.94
C LEU A 84 -11.58 -19.45 15.03
N SER A 85 -10.36 -19.35 15.55
CA SER A 85 -9.92 -18.34 16.54
C SER A 85 -9.85 -16.94 15.93
N LEU A 86 -9.43 -16.85 14.66
CA LEU A 86 -9.43 -15.62 13.86
C LEU A 86 -10.86 -15.04 13.72
N ALA A 87 -11.85 -15.87 13.41
CA ALA A 87 -13.24 -15.42 13.23
C ALA A 87 -13.87 -14.86 14.52
N GLN A 88 -13.44 -15.36 15.68
CA GLN A 88 -13.99 -14.98 17.00
C GLN A 88 -13.45 -13.63 17.50
N LYS A 89 -12.22 -13.24 17.13
CA LYS A 89 -11.60 -11.98 17.56
C LYS A 89 -11.67 -10.91 16.47
N LYS A 90 -12.84 -10.29 16.32
CA LYS A 90 -13.11 -9.22 15.33
C LYS A 90 -12.01 -8.15 15.24
N GLY A 91 -11.45 -7.73 16.38
CA GLY A 91 -10.39 -6.73 16.43
C GLY A 91 -9.04 -7.15 15.81
N ASP A 92 -8.84 -8.43 15.48
CA ASP A 92 -7.59 -8.93 14.91
C ASP A 92 -7.61 -8.94 13.37
N TRP A 93 -8.78 -9.09 12.75
CA TRP A 93 -8.90 -9.16 11.29
C TRP A 93 -9.53 -7.93 10.65
N ILE A 94 -10.28 -7.10 11.38
CA ILE A 94 -10.87 -5.86 10.86
C ILE A 94 -9.82 -4.93 10.23
N PRO A 95 -8.73 -4.52 10.92
CA PRO A 95 -7.73 -3.65 10.30
C PRO A 95 -7.12 -4.30 9.05
N PHE A 96 -6.92 -5.62 9.08
CA PHE A 96 -6.37 -6.34 7.94
C PHE A 96 -7.30 -6.32 6.72
N VAL A 97 -8.62 -6.49 6.93
CA VAL A 97 -9.62 -6.39 5.85
C VAL A 97 -9.72 -4.97 5.31
N ILE A 98 -9.69 -3.95 6.19
CA ILE A 98 -9.68 -2.56 5.75
C ILE A 98 -8.46 -2.30 4.85
N ALA A 99 -7.26 -2.63 5.33
CA ALA A 99 -6.03 -2.47 4.58
C ALA A 99 -6.06 -3.22 3.24
N GLY A 100 -6.54 -4.46 3.24
CA GLY A 100 -6.67 -5.28 2.03
C GLY A 100 -7.62 -4.67 1.00
N VAL A 101 -8.82 -4.24 1.41
CA VAL A 101 -9.80 -3.63 0.50
C VAL A 101 -9.27 -2.32 -0.09
N THR A 102 -8.71 -1.43 0.73
CA THR A 102 -8.20 -0.15 0.24
C THR A 102 -6.96 -0.30 -0.63
N ALA A 103 -6.06 -1.24 -0.30
CA ALA A 103 -4.91 -1.59 -1.13
C ALA A 103 -5.34 -2.16 -2.49
N VAL A 104 -6.33 -3.07 -2.52
CA VAL A 104 -6.85 -3.64 -3.77
C VAL A 104 -7.50 -2.56 -4.63
N LEU A 105 -8.33 -1.68 -4.06
CA LEU A 105 -8.92 -0.55 -4.78
C LEU A 105 -7.84 0.35 -5.39
N ASN A 106 -6.74 0.58 -4.67
CA ASN A 106 -5.60 1.31 -5.19
C ASN A 106 -4.87 0.56 -6.30
N LEU A 107 -4.59 -0.73 -6.12
CA LEU A 107 -3.88 -1.55 -7.11
C LEU A 107 -4.65 -1.66 -8.43
N VAL A 108 -5.96 -1.91 -8.37
CA VAL A 108 -6.75 -2.30 -9.55
C VAL A 108 -7.55 -1.15 -10.16
N ILE A 109 -7.91 -0.13 -9.38
CA ILE A 109 -8.77 0.97 -9.84
C ILE A 109 -8.01 2.30 -9.86
N TYR A 110 -7.64 2.82 -8.70
CA TYR A 110 -7.20 4.22 -8.59
C TYR A 110 -5.76 4.44 -9.01
N GLY A 111 -4.87 3.47 -8.78
CA GLY A 111 -3.50 3.45 -9.27
C GLY A 111 -3.44 3.52 -10.80
N PRO A 112 -4.01 2.54 -11.52
CA PRO A 112 -4.04 2.52 -12.99
C PRO A 112 -4.74 3.76 -13.59
N ARG A 113 -5.86 4.21 -13.00
CA ARG A 113 -6.57 5.41 -13.47
C ARG A 113 -5.70 6.67 -13.33
N THR A 114 -5.02 6.84 -12.20
CA THR A 114 -4.16 8.01 -11.97
C THR A 114 -2.96 7.99 -12.93
N GLN A 115 -2.33 6.83 -13.14
CA GLN A 115 -1.24 6.67 -14.09
C GLN A 115 -1.68 6.99 -15.53
N LYS A 116 -2.85 6.50 -15.95
CA LYS A 116 -3.40 6.82 -17.28
C LYS A 116 -3.55 8.32 -17.47
N VAL A 117 -4.14 9.02 -16.49
CA VAL A 117 -4.30 10.48 -16.58
C VAL A 117 -2.96 11.22 -16.57
N MET A 118 -1.94 10.73 -15.85
CA MET A 118 -0.58 11.30 -15.95
C MET A 118 -0.03 11.18 -17.37
N VAL A 119 -0.26 10.05 -18.06
CA VAL A 119 0.16 9.85 -19.45
C VAL A 119 -0.62 10.75 -20.40
N ASP A 120 -1.94 10.84 -20.23
CA ASP A 120 -2.81 11.69 -21.04
C ASP A 120 -2.37 13.17 -20.94
N ARG A 121 -2.04 13.64 -19.73
CA ARG A 121 -1.52 15.00 -19.50
C ARG A 121 -0.22 15.27 -20.25
N ILE A 122 0.73 14.33 -20.25
CA ILE A 122 2.00 14.47 -20.98
C ILE A 122 1.77 14.53 -22.50
N HIS A 123 0.83 13.74 -23.02
CA HIS A 123 0.46 13.83 -24.44
C HIS A 123 -0.15 15.19 -24.77
N GLN A 124 -1.02 15.71 -23.89
CA GLN A 124 -1.61 17.02 -24.08
C GLN A 124 -0.56 18.14 -24.06
N GLU A 125 0.41 18.09 -23.15
CA GLU A 125 1.52 19.05 -23.12
C GLU A 125 2.31 19.07 -24.44
N THR A 126 2.45 17.90 -25.08
CA THR A 126 3.11 17.77 -26.38
C THR A 126 2.26 18.38 -27.51
N ARG A 127 0.94 18.15 -27.49
CA ARG A 127 -0.01 18.71 -28.47
C ARG A 127 -0.13 20.23 -28.36
N ASP A 128 -0.15 20.73 -27.13
CA ASP A 128 -0.25 22.16 -26.83
C ASP A 128 1.10 22.89 -27.01
N ALA A 129 2.18 22.15 -27.29
CA ALA A 129 3.57 22.64 -27.30
C ALA A 129 3.93 23.47 -26.05
N ARG A 130 3.34 23.11 -24.90
CA ARG A 130 3.36 23.88 -23.66
C ARG A 130 3.17 22.97 -22.45
N LYS A 131 3.88 23.23 -21.36
CA LYS A 131 3.72 22.44 -20.14
C LYS A 131 2.51 22.92 -19.35
N SER A 132 1.88 21.99 -18.64
CA SER A 132 0.75 22.31 -17.76
C SER A 132 1.11 23.12 -16.53
N SER A 133 2.41 23.28 -16.26
CA SER A 133 2.95 24.10 -15.17
C SER A 133 3.34 25.52 -15.59
N ASP A 134 3.31 25.83 -16.88
CA ASP A 134 3.71 27.15 -17.38
C ASP A 134 2.63 28.19 -17.06
N GLU A 135 3.03 29.42 -16.75
CA GLU A 135 2.10 30.50 -16.39
C GLU A 135 1.19 30.88 -17.57
N GLY A 136 -0.10 31.11 -17.29
CA GLY A 136 -1.12 31.55 -18.25
C GLY A 136 -2.23 30.51 -18.50
N GLU A 137 -3.12 30.80 -19.47
CA GLU A 137 -4.27 29.93 -19.74
C GLU A 137 -3.85 28.60 -20.38
N VAL A 138 -4.34 27.49 -19.82
CA VAL A 138 -4.19 26.14 -20.39
C VAL A 138 -5.38 25.82 -21.29
N SER A 139 -5.19 24.91 -22.26
CA SER A 139 -6.29 24.44 -23.11
C SER A 139 -7.43 23.85 -22.27
N GLU A 140 -8.66 23.90 -22.80
CA GLU A 140 -9.82 23.31 -22.12
C GLU A 140 -9.62 21.82 -21.86
N GLU A 141 -9.00 21.10 -22.80
CA GLU A 141 -8.68 19.69 -22.67
C GLU A 141 -7.69 19.45 -21.51
N MET A 142 -6.63 20.26 -21.41
CA MET A 142 -5.68 20.20 -20.30
C MET A 142 -6.35 20.50 -18.96
N ARG A 143 -7.29 21.45 -18.91
CA ARG A 143 -8.09 21.76 -17.71
C ARG A 143 -8.93 20.56 -17.25
N LEU A 144 -9.58 19.87 -18.18
CA LEU A 144 -10.34 18.65 -17.88
C LEU A 144 -9.45 17.52 -17.35
N LEU A 145 -8.27 17.34 -17.96
CA LEU A 145 -7.28 16.36 -17.51
C LEU A 145 -6.73 16.69 -16.12
N ASN A 146 -6.46 17.96 -15.81
CA ASN A 146 -6.02 18.41 -14.49
C ASN A 146 -7.09 18.11 -13.42
N ARG A 147 -8.37 18.39 -13.70
CA ARG A 147 -9.48 18.07 -12.78
C ARG A 147 -9.60 16.55 -12.57
N LYS A 148 -9.50 15.78 -13.64
CA LYS A 148 -9.56 14.31 -13.58
C LYS A 148 -8.39 13.75 -12.77
N PHE A 149 -7.18 14.27 -12.99
CA PHE A 149 -5.97 13.88 -12.26
C PHE A 149 -6.12 14.17 -10.76
N SER A 150 -6.50 15.40 -10.41
CA SER A 150 -6.70 15.81 -9.01
C SER A 150 -7.66 14.86 -8.30
N ARG A 151 -8.80 14.54 -8.91
CA ARG A 151 -9.79 13.62 -8.32
C ARG A 151 -9.24 12.20 -8.15
N THR A 152 -8.65 11.61 -9.19
CA THR A 152 -8.18 10.21 -9.10
C THR A 152 -6.98 10.06 -8.17
N HIS A 153 -6.07 11.04 -8.19
CA HIS A 153 -4.91 11.08 -7.33
C HIS A 153 -5.31 11.26 -5.86
N ALA A 154 -6.24 12.19 -5.58
CA ALA A 154 -6.76 12.39 -4.23
C ALA A 154 -7.38 11.10 -3.69
N MET A 155 -8.27 10.44 -4.45
CA MET A 155 -8.84 9.16 -4.02
C MET A 155 -7.75 8.12 -3.71
N SER A 156 -6.72 8.05 -4.55
CA SER A 156 -5.63 7.08 -4.34
C SER A 156 -4.83 7.36 -3.07
N ILE A 157 -4.51 8.62 -2.80
CA ILE A 157 -3.82 9.05 -1.57
C ILE A 157 -4.67 8.73 -0.33
N HIS A 158 -5.98 9.01 -0.35
CA HIS A 158 -6.85 8.76 0.79
C HIS A 158 -6.99 7.27 1.10
N LEU A 159 -7.19 6.45 0.06
CA LEU A 159 -7.20 5.00 0.23
C LEU A 159 -5.88 4.51 0.80
N ASN A 160 -4.75 5.07 0.36
CA ASN A 160 -3.44 4.69 0.89
C ASN A 160 -3.28 5.08 2.36
N LEU A 161 -3.71 6.28 2.75
CA LEU A 161 -3.70 6.74 4.15
C LEU A 161 -4.57 5.85 5.04
N ILE A 162 -5.72 5.40 4.54
CA ILE A 162 -6.57 4.43 5.25
C ILE A 162 -5.82 3.10 5.41
N THR A 163 -5.14 2.61 4.36
CA THR A 163 -4.29 1.41 4.45
C THR A 163 -3.22 1.58 5.54
N VAL A 164 -2.47 2.68 5.53
CA VAL A 164 -1.43 2.95 6.55
C VAL A 164 -2.01 2.98 7.96
N GLY A 165 -3.15 3.67 8.16
CA GLY A 165 -3.82 3.71 9.45
C GLY A 165 -4.26 2.33 9.94
N ALA A 166 -4.77 1.50 9.03
CA ALA A 166 -5.16 0.14 9.32
C ALA A 166 -3.94 -0.77 9.61
N THR A 167 -2.84 -0.63 8.87
CA THR A 167 -1.57 -1.32 9.13
C THR A 167 -1.01 -0.94 10.50
N LEU A 168 -1.03 0.34 10.88
CA LEU A 168 -0.63 0.81 12.21
C LEU A 168 -1.50 0.23 13.32
N TRP A 169 -2.83 0.21 13.11
CA TRP A 169 -3.76 -0.41 14.06
C TRP A 169 -3.46 -1.90 14.24
N TYR A 170 -3.24 -2.62 13.14
CA TYR A 170 -2.82 -4.02 13.18
C TYR A 170 -1.52 -4.20 13.98
N GLY A 171 -0.53 -3.34 13.74
CA GLY A 171 0.72 -3.30 14.49
C GLY A 171 0.56 -3.15 15.99
N TRP A 172 -0.27 -2.19 16.40
CA TRP A 172 -0.56 -1.96 17.81
C TRP A 172 -1.16 -3.20 18.48
N ARG A 173 -2.07 -3.89 17.78
CA ARG A 173 -2.66 -5.15 18.23
C ARG A 173 -1.64 -6.27 18.32
N LEU A 174 -0.76 -6.38 17.33
CA LEU A 174 0.33 -7.35 17.32
C LEU A 174 1.28 -7.12 18.52
N ALA A 175 1.67 -5.86 18.76
CA ALA A 175 2.53 -5.48 19.88
C ALA A 175 1.90 -5.76 21.24
N SER A 176 0.60 -5.49 21.42
CA SER A 176 -0.11 -5.77 22.69
C SER A 176 -0.16 -7.25 23.10
N LYS A 177 0.18 -8.16 22.18
CA LYS A 177 0.21 -9.61 22.41
C LYS A 177 1.63 -10.14 22.64
N LEU A 178 2.65 -9.29 22.50
CA LEU A 178 4.02 -9.67 22.80
C LEU A 178 4.15 -9.82 24.32
N ASN A 179 4.58 -11.00 24.76
CA ASN A 179 4.88 -11.24 26.16
C ASN A 179 6.26 -10.66 26.47
N ILE A 180 6.33 -9.34 26.67
CA ILE A 180 7.54 -8.64 27.12
C ILE A 180 7.60 -8.89 28.63
N GLY A 181 8.39 -9.87 29.05
CA GLY A 181 8.48 -10.28 30.45
C GLY A 181 8.73 -9.08 31.36
N SER A 182 7.81 -8.83 32.28
CA SER A 182 8.13 -8.14 33.52
C SER A 182 8.74 -9.19 34.45
N GLU A 183 10.06 -9.16 34.59
CA GLU A 183 10.73 -9.73 35.78
C GLU A 183 10.21 -9.06 37.04
#